data_AF-A0A1W9RVT8-F1
#
_entry.id   AF-A0A1W9RVT8-F1
#
_cell.length_a   1.000
_cell.length_b   1.000
_cell.length_c   1.000
_cell.angle_alpha   90.00
_cell.angle_beta   90.00
_cell.angle_gamma   90.00
#
_symmetry.space_group_name_H-M   'P 1'
#
loop_
_entity.id
_entity.type
_entity.pdbx_description
1 polymer ?
#
loop_
_entity_poly.entity_id
_entity_poly.type
_entity_poly.pdbx_seq_one_letter_code
_entity_poly.pdbx_strand_id
1 'polypeptide(L)'
;MAKKVFFTPATSMDSVEQIQQKIEALWRAANFDRCFEAEDLIAIKIHFGEKGNVTHIPANFWKSLISRLHEKGGKPFFTDTCVLYRSQRSDAVNHLRLAAQHGFSLAETGAPVIIADGLRGRNEIEIKINGELFSEVAIATEAVVANSMIVATHVTGHIAC
;
A
#
# COMPACT_ATOMS: atom_id res chain seq x y z
N MET A 1 -4.85 24.39 -10.55
CA MET A 1 -3.52 24.53 -9.88
C MET A 1 -2.73 23.27 -10.12
N ALA A 2 -1.50 23.37 -10.62
CA ALA A 2 -0.62 22.21 -10.75
C ALA A 2 -0.31 21.63 -9.35
N LYS A 3 -0.35 20.30 -9.22
CA LYS A 3 0.03 19.63 -7.97
C LYS A 3 1.55 19.66 -7.83
N LYS A 4 2.04 19.92 -6.62
CA LYS A 4 3.48 19.92 -6.34
C LYS A 4 3.97 18.47 -6.25
N VAL A 5 5.00 18.14 -7.03
CA VAL A 5 5.62 16.81 -7.07
C VAL A 5 6.99 16.88 -6.42
N PHE A 6 7.33 15.89 -5.60
CA PHE A 6 8.61 15.76 -4.93
C PHE A 6 9.27 14.47 -5.41
N PHE A 7 10.57 14.53 -5.72
CA PHE A 7 11.33 13.38 -6.18
C PHE A 7 12.73 13.40 -5.57
N THR A 8 13.33 12.23 -5.45
CA THR A 8 14.69 12.04 -4.99
C THR A 8 15.35 10.95 -5.83
N PRO A 9 16.62 11.08 -6.23
CA PRO A 9 17.30 10.04 -6.98
C PRO A 9 17.46 8.79 -6.12
N ALA A 10 17.10 7.63 -6.66
CA ALA A 10 17.31 6.32 -6.05
C ALA A 10 17.88 5.35 -7.10
N THR A 11 18.79 4.49 -6.67
CA THR A 11 19.49 3.52 -7.53
C THR A 11 19.57 2.17 -6.84
N SER A 12 19.88 1.11 -7.59
CA SER A 12 20.11 -0.22 -7.03
C SER A 12 21.33 -0.32 -6.11
N MET A 13 22.17 0.72 -6.06
CA MET A 13 23.35 0.79 -5.20
C MET A 13 23.03 1.38 -3.81
N ASP A 14 21.86 2.00 -3.63
CA ASP A 14 21.46 2.53 -2.34
C ASP A 14 21.16 1.38 -1.37
N SER A 15 21.66 1.51 -0.14
CA SER A 15 21.28 0.61 0.96
C SER A 15 19.82 0.82 1.36
N VAL A 16 19.27 -0.15 2.09
CA VAL A 16 17.91 -0.07 2.64
C VAL A 16 17.75 1.18 3.50
N GLU A 17 18.74 1.50 4.33
CA GLU A 17 18.76 2.68 5.20
C GLU A 17 18.75 3.98 4.39
N GLN A 18 19.52 4.04 3.29
CA GLN A 18 19.52 5.21 2.40
C GLN A 18 18.16 5.40 1.73
N ILE A 19 17.51 4.32 1.28
CA ILE A 19 16.16 4.40 0.72
C ILE A 19 15.14 4.85 1.77
N GLN A 20 15.20 4.30 2.99
CA GLN A 20 14.33 4.73 4.10
C GLN A 20 14.50 6.23 4.40
N GLN A 21 15.74 6.72 4.48
CA GLN A 21 16.02 8.15 4.70
C GLN A 21 15.47 9.03 3.58
N LYS A 22 15.57 8.57 2.32
CA LYS A 22 15.00 9.26 1.16
C LYS A 22 13.47 9.33 1.22
N ILE A 23 12.81 8.24 1.62
CA ILE A 23 11.35 8.20 1.84
C ILE A 23 10.95 9.20 2.93
N GLU A 24 11.63 9.22 4.08
CA GLU A 24 11.39 10.17 5.17
C GLU A 24 11.60 11.63 4.73
N ALA A 25 12.64 11.90 3.95
CA ALA A 25 12.92 13.23 3.43
C ALA A 25 11.79 13.72 2.50
N LEU A 26 11.31 12.86 1.60
CA LEU A 26 10.17 13.16 0.74
C LEU A 26 8.88 13.36 1.55
N TRP A 27 8.64 12.51 2.54
CA TRP A 27 7.47 12.60 3.42
C TRP A 27 7.39 13.96 4.13
N ARG A 28 8.53 14.40 4.70
CA ARG A 28 8.64 15.72 5.36
C ARG A 28 8.51 16.87 4.38
N ALA A 29 9.17 16.79 3.23
CA ALA A 29 9.10 17.83 2.20
C ALA A 29 7.68 18.02 1.65
N ALA A 30 6.93 16.94 1.52
CA ALA A 30 5.52 16.95 1.12
C ALA A 30 4.54 17.33 2.24
N ASN A 31 5.02 17.40 3.48
CA ASN A 31 4.23 17.64 4.68
C ASN A 31 3.05 16.66 4.79
N PHE A 32 3.32 15.35 4.60
CA PHE A 32 2.29 14.31 4.66
C PHE A 32 1.85 13.94 6.08
N ASP A 33 2.54 14.45 7.10
CA ASP A 33 2.11 14.36 8.50
C ASP A 33 0.72 14.95 8.77
N ARG A 34 0.18 15.78 7.86
CA ARG A 34 -1.16 16.37 7.94
C ARG A 34 -2.26 15.52 7.29
N CYS A 35 -1.90 14.36 6.73
CA CYS A 35 -2.81 13.52 5.95
C CYS A 35 -3.49 12.43 6.79
N PHE A 36 -3.19 12.38 8.09
CA PHE A 36 -3.77 11.45 9.05
C PHE A 36 -3.72 12.05 10.46
N GLU A 37 -4.56 11.55 11.34
CA GLU A 37 -4.63 11.92 12.76
C GLU A 37 -4.28 10.72 13.66
N ALA A 38 -4.11 10.95 14.96
CA ALA A 38 -3.95 9.86 15.92
C ALA A 38 -5.20 8.94 15.91
N GLU A 39 -4.99 7.65 16.16
CA GLU A 39 -5.99 6.57 16.11
C GLU A 39 -6.52 6.20 14.72
N ASP A 40 -6.16 6.93 13.66
CA ASP A 40 -6.56 6.60 12.28
C ASP A 40 -6.06 5.22 11.86
N LEU A 41 -6.93 4.46 11.20
CA LEU A 41 -6.57 3.27 10.42
C LEU A 41 -5.98 3.73 9.08
N ILE A 42 -4.66 3.52 8.90
CA ILE A 42 -3.91 4.05 7.76
C ILE A 42 -3.60 2.91 6.78
N ALA A 43 -4.30 2.87 5.66
CA ALA A 43 -4.07 1.87 4.63
C ALA A 43 -2.80 2.20 3.83
N ILE A 44 -1.82 1.29 3.82
CA ILE A 44 -0.67 1.36 2.92
C ILE A 44 -0.96 0.41 1.76
N LYS A 45 -1.58 0.94 0.70
CA LYS A 45 -1.89 0.17 -0.50
C LYS A 45 -0.60 -0.09 -1.27
N ILE A 46 -0.21 -1.36 -1.36
CA ILE A 46 1.00 -1.79 -2.06
C ILE A 46 0.73 -3.09 -2.80
N HIS A 47 1.54 -3.40 -3.81
CA HIS A 47 1.53 -4.70 -4.47
C HIS A 47 2.53 -5.61 -3.77
N PHE A 48 2.08 -6.69 -3.14
CA PHE A 48 2.98 -7.58 -2.37
C PHE A 48 3.94 -8.40 -3.23
N GLY A 49 3.71 -8.46 -4.55
CA GLY A 49 4.51 -9.22 -5.50
C GLY A 49 3.74 -10.44 -5.98
N GLU A 50 4.41 -11.27 -6.77
CA GLU A 50 3.90 -12.57 -7.21
C GLU A 50 4.96 -13.63 -6.90
N LYS A 51 4.56 -14.90 -6.86
CA LYS A 51 5.49 -15.99 -6.55
C LYS A 51 6.72 -15.93 -7.48
N GLY A 52 7.90 -15.82 -6.88
CA GLY A 52 9.18 -15.79 -7.62
C GLY A 52 9.53 -14.44 -8.24
N ASN A 53 8.72 -13.40 -8.01
CA ASN A 53 8.99 -12.04 -8.47
C ASN A 53 9.68 -11.20 -7.38
N VAL A 54 10.69 -10.42 -7.78
CA VAL A 54 11.45 -9.50 -6.91
C VAL A 54 11.35 -8.03 -7.33
N THR A 55 10.45 -7.69 -8.25
CA THR A 55 10.30 -6.33 -8.81
C THR A 55 9.29 -5.48 -8.04
N HIS A 56 8.64 -6.05 -7.02
CA HIS A 56 7.79 -5.30 -6.09
C HIS A 56 8.63 -4.42 -5.17
N ILE A 57 8.02 -3.39 -4.57
CA ILE A 57 8.71 -2.53 -3.61
C ILE A 57 9.02 -3.35 -2.35
N PRO A 58 10.30 -3.48 -1.94
CA PRO A 58 10.69 -4.28 -0.78
C PRO A 58 10.00 -3.84 0.53
N ALA A 59 9.54 -4.81 1.33
CA ALA A 59 8.88 -4.55 2.60
C ALA A 59 9.75 -3.77 3.59
N ASN A 60 11.07 -4.03 3.59
CA ASN A 60 12.01 -3.38 4.49
C ASN A 60 12.17 -1.86 4.23
N PHE A 61 11.81 -1.34 3.05
CA PHE A 61 11.84 0.10 2.78
C PHE A 61 10.81 0.89 3.61
N TRP A 62 9.78 0.21 4.14
CA TRP A 62 8.68 0.85 4.86
C TRP A 62 8.91 0.96 6.37
N LYS A 63 9.91 0.28 6.94
CA LYS A 63 10.08 0.19 8.40
C LYS A 63 10.15 1.56 9.07
N SER A 64 10.98 2.48 8.55
CA SER A 64 11.09 3.85 9.09
C SER A 64 9.75 4.59 9.06
N LEU A 65 9.04 4.52 7.92
CA LEU A 65 7.77 5.21 7.78
C LEU A 65 6.71 4.63 8.72
N ILE A 66 6.64 3.31 8.88
CA ILE A 66 5.73 2.66 9.83
C ILE A 66 6.01 3.11 11.25
N SER A 67 7.28 3.13 11.68
CA SER A 67 7.66 3.66 12.98
C SER A 67 7.20 5.10 13.18
N ARG A 68 7.39 5.97 12.17
CA ARG A 68 6.90 7.36 12.20
C ARG A 68 5.38 7.45 12.35
N LEU A 69 4.63 6.61 11.63
CA LEU A 69 3.16 6.57 11.71
C LEU A 69 2.71 6.15 13.12
N HIS A 70 3.36 5.15 13.72
CA HIS A 70 3.12 4.75 15.11
C HIS A 70 3.47 5.83 16.13
N GLU A 71 4.60 6.51 15.97
CA GLU A 71 5.02 7.60 16.87
C GLU A 71 3.99 8.75 16.93
N LYS A 72 3.22 8.93 15.86
CA LYS A 72 2.11 9.90 15.78
C LYS A 72 0.75 9.34 16.21
N GLY A 73 0.71 8.11 16.72
CA GLY A 73 -0.52 7.44 17.17
C GLY A 73 -1.37 6.84 16.05
N GLY A 74 -0.88 6.82 14.81
CA GLY A 74 -1.58 6.17 13.69
C GLY A 74 -1.51 4.65 13.79
N LYS A 75 -2.45 3.97 13.12
CA LYS A 75 -2.55 2.51 13.06
C LYS A 75 -2.38 2.02 11.62
N PRO A 76 -1.13 1.99 11.09
CA PRO A 76 -0.86 1.57 9.74
C PRO A 76 -1.09 0.07 9.54
N PHE A 77 -1.60 -0.28 8.37
CA PHE A 77 -1.66 -1.66 7.90
C PHE A 77 -1.37 -1.68 6.41
N PHE A 78 -0.68 -2.72 5.95
CA PHE A 78 -0.51 -2.95 4.52
C PHE A 78 -1.77 -3.56 3.93
N THR A 79 -2.08 -3.17 2.69
CA THR A 79 -3.25 -3.71 2.02
C THR A 79 -3.07 -3.90 0.51
N ASP A 80 -3.80 -4.88 0.01
CA ASP A 80 -4.00 -5.18 -1.41
C ASP A 80 -5.36 -5.87 -1.57
N THR A 81 -5.83 -6.00 -2.81
CA THR A 81 -7.02 -6.77 -3.17
C THR A 81 -6.61 -8.08 -3.83
N CYS A 82 -7.49 -9.08 -3.78
CA CYS A 82 -7.30 -10.30 -4.51
C CYS A 82 -7.38 -10.06 -6.02
N VAL A 83 -6.73 -10.93 -6.79
CA VAL A 83 -6.76 -10.89 -8.26
C VAL A 83 -7.73 -11.93 -8.80
N LEU A 84 -8.33 -11.64 -9.96
CA LEU A 84 -9.29 -12.54 -10.61
C LEU A 84 -8.63 -13.72 -11.34
N TYR A 85 -7.34 -13.61 -11.65
CA TYR A 85 -6.60 -14.67 -12.33
C TYR A 85 -6.01 -15.67 -11.32
N ARG A 86 -5.59 -16.83 -11.82
CA ARG A 86 -5.00 -17.88 -10.98
C ARG A 86 -3.59 -17.46 -10.53
N SER A 87 -3.47 -17.03 -9.28
CA SER A 87 -2.18 -16.83 -8.60
C SER A 87 -2.34 -17.09 -7.10
N GLN A 88 -1.27 -16.89 -6.31
CA GLN A 88 -1.38 -16.94 -4.85
C GLN A 88 -2.19 -15.77 -4.28
N ARG A 89 -2.51 -14.77 -5.10
CA ARG A 89 -3.31 -13.59 -4.73
C ARG A 89 -4.80 -13.77 -5.03
N SER A 90 -5.26 -14.97 -5.40
CA SER A 90 -6.68 -15.23 -5.71
C SER A 90 -7.58 -15.37 -4.48
N ASP A 91 -7.00 -15.53 -3.29
CA ASP A 91 -7.71 -15.57 -2.01
C ASP A 91 -6.84 -15.00 -0.89
N ALA A 92 -7.46 -14.49 0.18
CA ALA A 92 -6.71 -13.79 1.23
C ALA A 92 -5.71 -14.68 1.97
N VAL A 93 -5.99 -15.98 2.14
CA VAL A 93 -5.11 -16.87 2.93
C VAL A 93 -3.79 -17.07 2.21
N ASN A 94 -3.84 -17.39 0.91
CA ASN A 94 -2.63 -17.54 0.11
C ASN A 94 -1.95 -16.18 -0.13
N HIS A 95 -2.72 -15.10 -0.25
CA HIS A 95 -2.19 -13.75 -0.44
C HIS A 95 -1.38 -13.29 0.78
N LEU A 96 -1.91 -13.51 1.99
CA LEU A 96 -1.21 -13.21 3.25
C LEU A 96 0.08 -14.05 3.40
N ARG A 97 0.06 -15.33 3.00
CA ARG A 97 1.26 -16.17 2.98
C ARG A 97 2.32 -15.63 2.04
N LEU A 98 1.93 -15.21 0.84
CA LEU A 98 2.84 -14.60 -0.14
C LEU A 98 3.41 -13.28 0.41
N ALA A 99 2.57 -12.42 0.97
CA ALA A 99 2.99 -11.17 1.59
C ALA A 99 4.05 -11.43 2.68
N ALA A 100 3.79 -12.39 3.57
CA ALA A 100 4.74 -12.78 4.61
C ALA A 100 6.07 -13.33 4.05
N GLN A 101 6.03 -14.15 2.98
CA GLN A 101 7.22 -14.66 2.30
C GLN A 101 8.07 -13.53 1.69
N HIS A 102 7.44 -12.43 1.29
CA HIS A 102 8.11 -11.22 0.79
C HIS A 102 8.43 -10.21 1.89
N GLY A 103 8.31 -10.59 3.16
CA GLY A 103 8.69 -9.77 4.31
C GLY A 103 7.61 -8.81 4.80
N PHE A 104 6.40 -8.81 4.23
CA PHE A 104 5.26 -8.07 4.76
C PHE A 104 4.62 -8.86 5.90
N SER A 105 5.12 -8.66 7.11
CA SER A 105 4.56 -9.25 8.32
C SER A 105 4.72 -8.30 9.50
N LEU A 106 3.85 -8.44 10.51
CA LEU A 106 3.93 -7.65 11.74
C LEU A 106 5.33 -7.73 12.39
N ALA A 107 5.95 -8.90 12.39
CA ALA A 107 7.27 -9.10 12.97
C ALA A 107 8.38 -8.38 12.20
N GLU A 108 8.30 -8.35 10.87
CA GLU A 108 9.33 -7.76 10.03
C GLU A 108 9.17 -6.25 9.88
N THR A 109 7.97 -5.76 9.64
CA THR A 109 7.71 -4.36 9.29
C THR A 109 7.14 -3.53 10.43
N GLY A 110 6.58 -4.18 11.45
CA GLY A 110 5.82 -3.53 12.51
C GLY A 110 4.36 -3.26 12.14
N ALA A 111 3.90 -3.56 10.92
CA ALA A 111 2.51 -3.35 10.51
C ALA A 111 1.85 -4.67 10.05
N PRO A 112 0.59 -4.92 10.42
CA PRO A 112 -0.16 -6.07 9.92
C PRO A 112 -0.51 -5.92 8.44
N VAL A 113 -0.93 -7.03 7.82
CA VAL A 113 -1.48 -7.05 6.46
C VAL A 113 -2.98 -7.35 6.55
N ILE A 114 -3.81 -6.55 5.87
CA ILE A 114 -5.25 -6.76 5.75
C ILE A 114 -5.61 -6.74 4.26
N ILE A 115 -6.24 -7.80 3.78
CA ILE A 115 -6.70 -7.90 2.39
C ILE A 115 -8.04 -7.19 2.25
N ALA A 116 -8.09 -6.12 1.44
CA ALA A 116 -9.16 -5.13 1.49
C ALA A 116 -10.52 -5.64 1.00
N ASP A 117 -10.53 -6.71 0.20
CA ASP A 117 -11.70 -7.33 -0.41
C ASP A 117 -12.04 -8.70 0.20
N GLY A 118 -11.53 -8.97 1.40
CA GLY A 118 -11.91 -10.09 2.24
C GLY A 118 -11.43 -11.46 1.74
N LEU A 119 -11.91 -12.53 2.39
CA LEU A 119 -11.36 -13.88 2.24
C LEU A 119 -11.34 -14.40 0.79
N ARG A 120 -12.33 -14.02 -0.01
CA ARG A 120 -12.56 -14.51 -1.37
C ARG A 120 -12.43 -13.43 -2.46
N GLY A 121 -11.98 -12.22 -2.10
CA GLY A 121 -11.86 -11.13 -3.07
C GLY A 121 -13.20 -10.57 -3.55
N ARG A 122 -14.20 -10.50 -2.66
CA ARG A 122 -15.58 -10.10 -2.98
C ARG A 122 -16.23 -9.24 -1.89
N ASN A 123 -15.48 -8.84 -0.87
CA ASN A 123 -15.97 -7.91 0.14
C ASN A 123 -15.86 -6.49 -0.42
N GLU A 124 -16.97 -6.01 -0.96
CA GLU A 124 -17.06 -4.70 -1.58
C GLU A 124 -18.36 -4.00 -1.18
N ILE A 125 -18.34 -2.68 -1.28
CA ILE A 125 -19.51 -1.82 -1.07
C ILE A 125 -19.67 -0.88 -2.25
N GLU A 126 -20.93 -0.57 -2.59
CA GLU A 126 -21.27 0.36 -3.65
C GLU A 126 -21.10 1.80 -3.18
N ILE A 127 -20.30 2.57 -3.90
CA ILE A 127 -20.05 3.98 -3.64
C ILE A 127 -20.60 4.78 -4.82
N LYS A 128 -21.50 5.71 -4.51
CA LYS A 128 -22.02 6.66 -5.50
C LYS A 128 -20.90 7.57 -5.97
N ILE A 129 -20.79 7.72 -7.28
CA ILE A 129 -19.81 8.60 -7.94
C ILE A 129 -20.51 9.45 -9.00
N ASN A 130 -19.92 10.61 -9.30
CA ASN A 130 -20.35 11.43 -10.43
C ASN A 130 -19.55 11.05 -11.69
N GLY A 131 -19.62 9.77 -12.08
CA GLY A 131 -18.92 9.23 -13.24
C GLY A 131 -19.71 9.42 -14.54
N GLU A 132 -19.00 9.50 -15.67
CA GLU A 132 -19.64 9.62 -16.99
C GLU A 132 -20.36 8.34 -17.43
N LEU A 133 -19.81 7.17 -17.06
CA LEU A 133 -20.34 5.84 -17.43
C LEU A 133 -21.16 5.18 -16.33
N PHE A 134 -20.79 5.42 -15.07
CA PHE A 134 -21.41 4.77 -13.91
C PHE A 134 -21.74 5.82 -12.84
N SER A 135 -22.93 5.69 -12.24
CA SER A 135 -23.36 6.49 -11.09
C SER A 135 -22.95 5.88 -9.75
N GLU A 136 -22.52 4.61 -9.75
CA GLU A 136 -22.02 3.89 -8.58
C GLU A 136 -20.97 2.87 -9.00
N VAL A 137 -19.99 2.63 -8.13
CA VAL A 137 -18.93 1.64 -8.35
C VAL A 137 -18.71 0.83 -7.07
N ALA A 138 -18.41 -0.45 -7.24
CA ALA A 138 -18.01 -1.30 -6.13
C ALA A 138 -16.54 -1.02 -5.76
N ILE A 139 -16.29 -0.78 -4.47
CA ILE A 139 -14.96 -0.59 -3.91
C ILE A 139 -14.76 -1.57 -2.76
N ALA A 140 -13.57 -2.16 -2.67
CA ALA A 140 -13.18 -3.04 -1.58
C ALA A 140 -13.47 -2.40 -0.21
N THR A 141 -14.23 -3.10 0.64
CA THR A 141 -14.80 -2.53 1.88
C THR A 141 -13.71 -1.91 2.76
N GLU A 142 -12.56 -2.58 2.91
CA GLU A 142 -11.58 -2.10 3.88
C GLU A 142 -10.78 -0.89 3.37
N ALA A 143 -10.78 -0.67 2.05
CA ALA A 143 -10.24 0.54 1.45
C ALA A 143 -11.14 1.75 1.73
N VAL A 144 -12.46 1.56 1.84
CA VAL A 144 -13.41 2.64 2.11
C VAL A 144 -13.47 3.00 3.60
N VAL A 145 -13.38 2.01 4.48
CA VAL A 145 -13.47 2.24 5.94
C VAL A 145 -12.14 2.67 6.58
N ALA A 146 -11.03 2.65 5.82
CA ALA A 146 -9.77 3.24 6.26
C ALA A 146 -9.89 4.77 6.36
N ASN A 147 -9.33 5.36 7.41
CA ASN A 147 -9.39 6.80 7.64
C ASN A 147 -8.51 7.57 6.64
N SER A 148 -7.37 6.97 6.26
CA SER A 148 -6.45 7.54 5.27
C SER A 148 -5.76 6.43 4.48
N MET A 149 -5.24 6.80 3.30
CA MET A 149 -4.55 5.85 2.42
C MET A 149 -3.28 6.44 1.84
N ILE A 150 -2.18 5.70 1.99
CA ILE A 150 -0.90 5.91 1.32
C ILE A 150 -0.83 4.89 0.18
N VAL A 151 -0.69 5.37 -1.06
CA VAL A 151 -0.59 4.48 -2.24
C VAL A 151 0.86 4.38 -2.69
N ALA A 152 1.39 3.18 -2.61
CA ALA A 152 2.73 2.82 -3.05
C ALA A 152 2.67 2.05 -4.36
N THR A 153 3.23 2.63 -5.42
CA THR A 153 3.26 2.00 -6.74
C THR A 153 4.66 1.99 -7.31
N HIS A 154 4.97 0.95 -8.07
CA HIS A 154 6.15 0.88 -8.91
C HIS A 154 5.67 0.93 -10.36
N VAL A 155 6.34 1.73 -11.18
CA VAL A 155 5.97 1.88 -12.58
C VAL A 155 6.32 0.60 -13.32
N THR A 156 5.30 -0.04 -13.87
CA THR A 156 5.43 -1.20 -14.76
C THR A 156 4.86 -0.78 -16.12
N GLY A 157 5.67 -0.92 -17.17
CA GLY A 157 5.24 -0.59 -18.53
C GLY A 157 4.18 -1.59 -18.99
N HIS A 158 2.91 -1.23 -18.87
CA HIS A 158 1.81 -2.00 -19.43
C HIS A 158 1.58 -1.56 -20.86
N ILE A 159 1.72 -2.49 -21.81
CA ILE A 159 1.26 -2.26 -23.18
C ILE A 159 -0.26 -2.45 -23.14
N ALA A 160 -0.99 -1.34 -23.11
CA ALA A 160 -2.41 -1.37 -23.41
C ALA A 160 -2.55 -1.48 -24.94
N CYS A 161 -3.03 -2.64 -25.39
CA CYS A 161 -3.40 -2.88 -26.78
C CYS A 161 -4.80 -2.30 -27.04
#